data_AF-A0A0G2I905-F1
#
_entry.id   AF-A0A0G2I905-F1
#
_cell.length_a   1.000
_cell.length_b   1.000
_cell.length_c   1.000
_cell.angle_alpha   90.00
_cell.angle_beta   90.00
_cell.angle_gamma   90.00
#
_symmetry.space_group_name_H-M   'P 1'
#
loop_
_entity.id
_entity.type
_entity.pdbx_description
1 polymer ?
#
loop_
_entity_poly.entity_id
_entity_poly.type
_entity_poly.pdbx_seq_one_letter_code
_entity_poly.pdbx_strand_id
1 'polypeptide(L)'
;MQSPKMDPRKPPEYILEVFADPTSVKDIVKGILHTIFFHRYFPCIRPTSFDVLNLTLPAISDVELETLIDARVNALIRQHLSSSSNSPNGGVRGRIAVQFFEKRRRK
;
A
#
# COMPACT_ATOMS: atom_id res chain seq x y z
N MET A 1 -26.27 4.33 -24.65
CA MET A 1 -25.43 4.16 -23.44
C MET A 1 -23.98 4.21 -23.88
N GLN A 2 -23.25 5.29 -23.58
CA GLN A 2 -21.85 5.46 -23.97
C GLN A 2 -20.96 4.72 -22.95
N SER A 3 -20.30 3.66 -23.41
CA SER A 3 -19.23 3.00 -22.65
C SER A 3 -18.07 3.97 -22.44
N PRO A 4 -17.47 4.07 -21.24
CA PRO A 4 -16.34 4.94 -21.03
C PRO A 4 -15.14 4.42 -21.83
N LYS A 5 -14.64 5.24 -22.76
CA LYS A 5 -13.37 4.98 -23.46
C LYS A 5 -12.24 5.07 -22.44
N MET A 6 -11.70 3.92 -22.06
CA MET A 6 -10.41 3.84 -21.37
C MET A 6 -9.35 4.39 -22.33
N ASP A 7 -8.77 5.56 -22.00
CA ASP A 7 -7.62 6.09 -22.72
C ASP A 7 -6.45 5.09 -22.53
N PRO A 8 -5.97 4.41 -23.59
CA PRO A 8 -5.00 3.31 -23.46
C PRO A 8 -3.59 3.77 -23.03
N ARG A 9 -3.42 5.06 -22.74
CA ARG A 9 -2.11 5.68 -22.45
C ARG A 9 -1.87 5.95 -20.96
N LYS A 10 -2.91 5.92 -20.12
CA LYS A 10 -2.75 6.15 -18.67
C LYS A 10 -2.81 4.80 -17.95
N PRO A 11 -1.81 4.45 -17.10
CA PRO A 11 -1.87 3.27 -16.26
C PRO A 11 -3.16 3.28 -15.41
N PRO A 12 -3.79 2.12 -15.18
CA PRO A 12 -4.99 2.05 -14.35
C PRO A 12 -4.68 2.51 -12.93
N GLU A 13 -5.55 3.35 -12.38
CA GLU A 13 -5.48 3.85 -11.01
C GLU A 13 -6.50 3.08 -10.15
N TYR A 14 -6.04 2.57 -9.01
CA TYR A 14 -6.87 1.81 -8.08
C TYR A 14 -6.86 2.53 -6.73
N ILE A 15 -8.05 2.81 -6.20
CA ILE A 15 -8.24 3.46 -4.91
C ILE A 15 -8.83 2.44 -3.94
N LEU A 16 -8.14 2.23 -2.82
CA LEU A 16 -8.59 1.37 -1.73
C LEU A 16 -8.94 2.25 -0.53
N GLU A 17 -10.18 2.18 -0.08
CA GLU A 17 -10.63 2.81 1.17
C GLU A 17 -10.77 1.72 2.23
N VAL A 18 -10.03 1.87 3.33
CA VAL A 18 -9.95 0.86 4.39
C VAL A 18 -10.26 1.52 5.72
N PHE A 19 -11.15 0.90 6.48
CA PHE A 19 -11.47 1.25 7.86
C PHE A 19 -10.91 0.15 8.76
N ALA A 20 -10.15 0.54 9.78
CA ALA A 20 -9.44 -0.38 10.65
C ALA A 20 -9.31 0.20 12.05
N ASP A 21 -9.24 -0.69 13.04
CA ASP A 21 -8.95 -0.31 14.42
C ASP A 21 -7.50 0.21 14.54
N PRO A 22 -7.23 1.21 15.41
CA PRO A 22 -5.88 1.78 15.57
C PRO A 22 -4.78 0.76 15.91
N THR A 23 -5.14 -0.35 16.56
CA THR A 23 -4.22 -1.44 16.90
C THR A 23 -3.84 -2.30 15.69
N SER A 24 -4.72 -2.38 14.69
CA SER A 24 -4.58 -3.26 13.52
C SER A 24 -4.11 -2.52 12.26
N VAL A 25 -4.22 -1.19 12.24
CA VAL A 25 -3.91 -0.36 11.05
C VAL A 25 -2.50 -0.63 10.52
N LYS A 26 -1.53 -0.86 11.40
CA LYS A 26 -0.15 -1.14 11.02
C LYS A 26 -0.07 -2.40 10.16
N ASP A 27 -0.60 -3.50 10.68
CA ASP A 27 -0.47 -4.82 10.07
C ASP A 27 -1.32 -4.93 8.80
N ILE A 28 -2.49 -4.29 8.79
CA ILE A 28 -3.35 -4.22 7.60
C ILE A 28 -2.66 -3.47 6.46
N VAL A 29 -2.09 -2.29 6.73
CA VAL A 29 -1.40 -1.52 5.69
C VAL A 29 -0.14 -2.25 5.21
N LYS A 30 0.61 -2.90 6.10
CA LYS A 30 1.73 -3.77 5.72
C LYS A 30 1.27 -4.91 4.79
N GLY A 31 0.21 -5.64 5.16
CA GLY A 31 -0.33 -6.74 4.37
C GLY A 31 -0.77 -6.33 2.97
N ILE A 32 -1.45 -5.18 2.85
CA ILE A 32 -1.84 -4.61 1.56
C ILE A 32 -0.61 -4.29 0.70
N LEU A 33 0.40 -3.62 1.27
CA LEU A 33 1.62 -3.26 0.53
C LEU A 33 2.40 -4.50 0.08
N HIS A 34 2.60 -5.48 0.96
CA HIS A 34 3.25 -6.74 0.60
C HIS A 34 2.53 -7.44 -0.55
N THR A 35 1.19 -7.52 -0.50
CA THR A 35 0.39 -8.14 -1.56
C THR A 35 0.52 -7.38 -2.88
N ILE A 36 0.47 -6.04 -2.86
CA ILE A 36 0.65 -5.21 -4.06
C ILE A 36 2.03 -5.46 -4.68
N PHE A 37 3.10 -5.44 -3.87
CA PHE A 37 4.45 -5.66 -4.38
C PHE A 37 4.63 -7.10 -4.86
N PHE A 38 4.09 -8.11 -4.18
CA PHE A 38 4.14 -9.49 -4.63
C PHE A 38 3.63 -9.66 -6.08
N HIS A 39 2.54 -8.98 -6.44
CA HIS A 39 1.98 -9.05 -7.80
C HIS A 39 2.65 -8.11 -8.82
N ARG A 40 3.55 -7.21 -8.39
CA ARG A 40 4.16 -6.18 -9.25
C ARG A 40 5.69 -6.20 -9.27
N TYR A 41 6.30 -7.05 -8.45
CA TYR A 41 7.73 -7.25 -8.41
C TYR A 41 8.11 -8.37 -9.40
N PHE A 42 8.68 -7.97 -10.52
CA PHE A 42 8.99 -8.87 -11.64
C PHE A 42 10.24 -9.77 -11.49
N PRO A 43 11.23 -9.48 -10.63
CA PRO A 43 12.32 -10.42 -10.39
C PRO A 43 11.83 -11.78 -9.88
N CYS A 44 12.64 -12.82 -10.10
CA CYS A 44 12.39 -14.13 -9.51
C CYS A 44 12.51 -14.02 -7.98
N ILE A 45 11.41 -14.26 -7.28
CA ILE A 45 11.34 -14.23 -5.83
C ILE A 45 10.97 -15.60 -5.27
N ARG A 46 11.43 -15.88 -4.06
CA ARG A 46 10.89 -16.99 -3.28
C ARG A 46 9.63 -16.49 -2.57
N PRO A 47 8.44 -17.05 -2.86
CA PRO A 47 7.21 -16.60 -2.21
C PRO A 47 7.26 -16.95 -0.73
N THR A 48 6.77 -16.02 0.10
CA THR A 48 6.46 -16.24 1.52
C THR A 48 5.02 -15.83 1.78
N SER A 49 4.52 -16.14 2.97
CA SER A 49 3.19 -15.74 3.42
C SER A 49 3.27 -14.93 4.70
N PHE A 50 2.30 -14.04 4.88
CA PHE A 50 2.13 -13.22 6.07
C PHE A 50 0.67 -13.22 6.47
N ASP A 51 0.41 -13.44 7.76
CA ASP A 51 -0.94 -13.51 8.29
C ASP A 51 -1.38 -12.16 8.84
N VAL A 52 -2.55 -11.71 8.39
CA VAL A 52 -3.19 -10.47 8.84
C VAL A 52 -4.66 -10.72 9.08
N LEU A 53 -5.13 -10.42 10.30
CA LEU A 53 -6.47 -10.76 10.75
C LEU A 53 -6.70 -12.28 10.57
N ASN A 54 -7.61 -12.67 9.68
CA ASN A 54 -7.93 -14.06 9.34
C ASN A 54 -7.53 -14.41 7.90
N LEU A 55 -6.61 -13.64 7.30
CA LEU A 55 -6.16 -13.81 5.92
C LEU A 55 -4.67 -14.17 5.90
N THR A 56 -4.34 -15.20 5.12
CA THR A 56 -2.95 -15.51 4.76
C THR A 56 -2.65 -14.88 3.41
N LEU A 57 -1.83 -13.82 3.42
CA LEU A 57 -1.52 -13.02 2.24
C LEU A 57 -0.12 -13.37 1.68
N PRO A 58 0.09 -13.32 0.36
CA PRO A 58 1.40 -13.54 -0.21
C PRO A 58 2.32 -12.33 0.05
N ALA A 59 3.59 -12.62 0.29
CA ALA A 59 4.62 -11.64 0.57
C ALA A 59 5.93 -11.96 -0.16
N ILE A 60 6.79 -10.96 -0.23
CA ILE A 60 8.15 -11.06 -0.78
C ILE A 60 9.14 -11.14 0.37
N SER A 61 10.04 -12.12 0.35
CA SER A 61 11.16 -12.25 1.28
C SER A 61 12.35 -11.35 0.85
N ASP A 62 12.20 -10.04 1.00
CA ASP A 62 13.22 -9.04 0.67
C ASP A 62 13.37 -8.00 1.80
N VAL A 63 14.57 -7.91 2.37
CA VAL A 63 14.87 -7.08 3.56
C VAL A 63 14.78 -5.59 3.26
N GLU A 64 15.19 -5.16 2.06
CA GLU A 64 15.16 -3.75 1.68
C GLU A 64 13.70 -3.28 1.50
N LEU A 65 12.89 -4.10 0.82
CA LEU A 65 11.47 -3.85 0.65
C LEU A 65 10.73 -3.84 1.99
N GLU A 66 11.00 -4.80 2.87
CA GLU A 66 10.40 -4.87 4.21
C GLU A 66 10.72 -3.61 5.03
N THR A 67 12.00 -3.21 5.05
CA THR A 67 12.44 -2.01 5.76
C THR A 67 11.77 -0.75 5.20
N LEU A 68 11.63 -0.65 3.88
CA LEU A 68 10.97 0.48 3.21
C LEU A 68 9.48 0.53 3.56
N ILE A 69 8.78 -0.61 3.53
CA ILE A 69 7.38 -0.73 3.92
C ILE A 69 7.22 -0.26 5.36
N ASP A 70 8.03 -0.79 6.28
CA ASP A 70 7.97 -0.43 7.71
C ASP A 70 8.21 1.06 7.94
N ALA A 71 9.19 1.66 7.27
CA ALA A 71 9.46 3.08 7.38
C ALA A 71 8.25 3.93 6.95
N ARG A 72 7.59 3.57 5.84
CA ARG A 72 6.44 4.31 5.31
C ARG A 72 5.17 4.10 6.14
N VAL A 73 4.92 2.89 6.62
CA VAL A 73 3.79 2.59 7.50
C VAL A 73 3.94 3.29 8.84
N ASN A 74 5.14 3.26 9.45
CA ASN A 74 5.38 3.97 10.71
C ASN A 74 5.21 5.49 10.55
N ALA A 75 5.60 6.07 9.40
CA ALA A 75 5.35 7.48 9.12
C ALA A 75 3.85 7.80 9.03
N LEU A 76 3.07 6.95 8.36
CA LEU A 76 1.61 7.07 8.28
C LEU A 76 0.97 7.03 9.67
N ILE A 77 1.37 6.07 10.52
CA ILE A 77 0.83 5.92 11.88
C ILE A 77 1.15 7.14 12.74
N ARG A 78 2.38 7.66 12.68
CA ARG A 78 2.74 8.88 13.42
C ARG A 78 1.88 10.07 13.00
N GLN A 79 1.66 10.26 11.69
CA GLN A 79 0.78 11.31 11.19
C GLN A 79 -0.68 11.09 11.62
N HIS A 80 -1.13 9.83 11.66
CA HIS A 80 -2.46 9.48 12.09
C HIS A 80 -2.69 9.81 13.58
N LEU A 81 -1.72 9.48 14.44
CA LEU A 81 -1.80 9.76 15.88
C LEU A 81 -1.60 11.25 16.22
N SER A 82 -0.83 11.99 15.42
CA SER A 82 -0.61 13.43 15.67
C SER A 82 -1.77 14.31 15.21
N SER A 83 -2.56 13.88 14.23
CA SER A 83 -3.67 14.70 13.69
C SER A 83 -4.97 14.54 14.48
N SER A 84 -5.06 13.56 15.38
CA SER A 84 -6.23 13.33 16.25
C SER A 84 -6.47 14.43 17.28
N SER A 85 -5.48 15.31 17.53
CA SER A 85 -5.58 16.39 18.52
C SER A 85 -6.18 17.70 17.99
N ASN A 86 -6.37 17.87 16.67
CA ASN A 86 -6.61 19.20 16.07
C ASN A 86 -7.83 19.32 15.12
N SER A 87 -8.69 18.30 14.99
CA SER A 87 -9.85 18.35 14.09
C SER A 87 -11.19 18.28 14.85
N PRO A 88 -12.04 19.31 14.79
CA PRO A 88 -13.35 19.32 15.46
C PRO A 88 -14.36 18.33 14.87
N ASN A 89 -14.10 17.77 13.68
CA ASN A 89 -15.03 16.87 12.97
C ASN A 89 -14.47 15.44 12.78
N GLY A 90 -13.77 14.92 13.80
CA GLY A 90 -13.82 13.49 14.15
C GLY A 90 -13.41 12.47 13.08
N GLY A 91 -12.25 12.65 12.43
CA GLY A 91 -11.65 11.58 11.63
C GLY A 91 -10.26 11.91 11.13
N VAL A 92 -9.25 11.14 11.55
CA VAL A 92 -7.90 11.25 10.98
C VAL A 92 -7.78 10.32 9.79
N ARG A 93 -7.69 10.87 8.58
CA ARG A 93 -7.48 10.10 7.35
C ARG A 93 -6.03 10.18 6.90
N GLY A 94 -5.33 9.05 6.95
CA GLY A 94 -4.02 8.88 6.32
C GLY A 94 -4.14 8.33 4.90
N ARG A 95 -3.13 8.57 4.04
CA ARG A 95 -3.09 8.02 2.68
C ARG A 95 -1.66 7.58 2.32
N ILE A 96 -1.56 6.45 1.64
CA ILE A 96 -0.34 5.99 0.95
C ILE A 96 -0.67 5.85 -0.53
N ALA A 97 0.22 6.32 -1.39
CA ALA A 97 0.15 6.12 -2.83
C ALA A 97 1.31 5.24 -3.27
N VAL A 98 1.01 4.20 -4.05
CA VAL A 98 2.01 3.34 -4.70
C VAL A 98 1.99 3.64 -6.19
N GLN A 99 3.15 3.99 -6.75
CA GLN A 99 3.31 4.32 -8.16
C GLN A 99 4.44 3.48 -8.75
N PHE A 100 4.15 2.82 -9.87
CA PHE A 100 5.13 2.05 -10.62
C PHE A 100 5.59 2.87 -11.83
N PHE A 101 6.90 2.88 -12.06
CA PHE A 101 7.53 3.64 -13.14
C PHE A 101 8.44 2.73 -13.96
N GLU A 102 8.52 2.99 -15.26
CA GLU A 102 9.50 2.35 -16.14
C GLU A 102 10.78 3.20 -16.22
N LYS A 103 11.94 2.57 -16.06
CA LYS A 103 13.23 3.24 -16.29
C LYS A 103 13.48 3.35 -17.79
N ARG A 104 13.34 4.55 -18.36
CA ARG A 104 13.61 4.79 -19.78
C ARG A 104 15.10 4.58 -20.09
N ARG A 105 15.42 3.69 -21.03
CA ARG A 105 16.80 3.56 -21.56
C ARG A 105 17.14 4.83 -22.34
N ARG A 106 18.34 5.38 -22.14
CA ARG A 106 18.87 6.44 -23.02
C ARG A 106 19.02 5.84 -24.43
N LYS A 107 18.52 6.56 -25.43
CA LYS A 107 18.67 6.21 -26.85
C LYS A 107 20.11 6.44 -27.29
#